data_AF-A0A453B8G5-F1
#
_entry.id   AF-A0A453B8G5-F1
#
_cell.length_a   1.000
_cell.length_b   1.000
_cell.length_c   1.000
_cell.angle_alpha   90.00
_cell.angle_beta   90.00
_cell.angle_gamma   90.00
#
_symmetry.space_group_name_H-M   'P 1'
#
loop_
_entity.id
_entity.type
_entity.pdbx_description
1 polymer ?
#
loop_
_entity_poly.entity_id
_entity_poly.type
_entity_poly.pdbx_seq_one_letter_code
_entity_poly.pdbx_strand_id
1 'polypeptide(L)'
;MFVGLSGVELAVQKCLYWPDGRRKKHLASQPIDTTRDFNRQLVEALVDKYNEDHNLLGDLAYEFKDIMCCQSIRDSRFYNHINFTAKVKGADDLNCCTDKLFFAEVMYNQSSSELFVICLCVLDPTANGMIY
;
A
#
# COMPACT_ATOMS: atom_id res chain seq x y z
N MET A 1 25.15 34.09 -3.29
CA MET A 1 25.58 32.73 -2.93
C MET A 1 24.38 31.83 -3.15
N PHE A 2 24.30 31.13 -4.29
CA PHE A 2 23.18 30.26 -4.60
C PHE A 2 23.41 28.92 -3.90
N VAL A 3 22.60 28.61 -2.90
CA VAL A 3 22.58 27.29 -2.26
C VAL A 3 22.03 26.33 -3.31
N GLY A 4 22.91 25.51 -3.92
CA GLY A 4 22.48 24.45 -4.81
C GLY A 4 21.67 23.45 -4.01
N LEU A 5 20.45 23.16 -4.46
CA LEU A 5 19.60 22.14 -3.86
C LEU A 5 20.36 20.80 -3.85
N SER A 6 20.34 20.11 -2.71
CA SER A 6 20.87 18.77 -2.58
C SER A 6 20.15 17.81 -3.54
N GLY A 7 20.78 16.69 -3.89
CA GLY A 7 20.19 15.72 -4.84
C GLY A 7 18.79 15.23 -4.41
N VAL A 8 18.53 15.17 -3.11
CA VAL A 8 17.23 14.80 -2.54
C VAL A 8 16.21 15.91 -2.74
N GLU A 9 16.57 17.16 -2.49
CA GLU A 9 15.69 18.32 -2.74
C GLU A 9 15.37 18.47 -4.22
N LEU A 10 16.33 18.17 -5.10
CA LEU A 10 16.12 18.16 -6.55
C LEU A 10 15.16 17.05 -6.98
N ALA A 11 15.24 15.87 -6.35
CA ALA A 11 14.32 14.77 -6.60
C ALA A 11 12.90 15.11 -6.12
N VAL A 12 12.75 15.65 -4.90
CA VAL A 12 11.47 16.11 -4.35
C VAL A 12 10.86 17.20 -5.25
N GLN A 13 11.67 18.15 -5.72
CA GLN A 13 11.22 19.21 -6.62
C GLN A 13 10.71 18.66 -7.96
N LYS A 14 11.44 17.73 -8.58
CA LYS A 14 10.99 17.07 -9.84
C LYS A 14 9.73 16.23 -9.66
N CYS A 15 9.54 15.63 -8.48
CA CYS A 15 8.36 14.84 -8.15
C CYS A 15 7.12 15.72 -7.98
N LEU A 16 7.23 16.84 -7.27
CA LEU A 16 6.09 17.66 -6.87
C LEU A 16 5.77 18.81 -7.83
N TYR A 17 6.72 19.23 -8.67
CA TYR A 17 6.60 20.41 -9.53
C TYR A 17 6.96 20.10 -10.98
N TRP A 18 6.31 20.81 -11.90
CA TRP A 18 6.72 20.86 -13.31
C TRP A 18 7.97 21.73 -13.49
N PRO A 19 8.72 21.59 -14.60
CA PRO A 19 9.87 22.43 -14.89
C PRO A 19 9.57 23.94 -14.93
N ASP A 20 8.30 24.31 -15.13
CA ASP A 20 7.80 25.69 -15.11
C ASP A 20 7.48 26.21 -13.67
N GLY A 21 7.78 25.42 -12.64
CA GLY A 21 7.56 25.75 -11.23
C GLY A 21 6.13 25.55 -10.74
N ARG A 22 5.19 25.12 -11.60
CA ARG A 22 3.81 24.83 -11.17
C ARG A 22 3.77 23.53 -10.38
N ARG A 23 3.15 23.55 -9.20
CA ARG A 23 2.90 22.33 -8.42
C ARG A 23 2.01 21.40 -9.23
N LYS A 24 2.45 20.15 -9.40
CA LYS A 24 1.63 19.09 -9.99
C LYS A 24 0.41 18.91 -9.08
N LYS A 25 -0.76 19.34 -9.54
CA LYS A 25 -2.03 18.99 -8.91
C LYS A 25 -2.26 17.52 -9.22
N HIS A 26 -2.51 16.69 -8.21
CA HIS A 26 -2.87 15.29 -8.38
C HIS A 26 -4.23 15.24 -9.09
N LEU A 27 -4.22 15.24 -10.43
CA LEU A 27 -5.42 15.12 -11.25
C LEU A 27 -5.66 13.64 -11.54
N ALA A 28 -6.84 13.19 -11.16
CA ALA A 28 -7.29 11.80 -11.05
C ALA A 28 -7.62 11.10 -12.40
N SER A 29 -6.98 11.41 -13.53
CA SER A 29 -7.43 10.86 -14.82
C SER A 29 -6.36 10.06 -15.59
N GLN A 30 -6.56 8.73 -15.57
CA GLN A 30 -6.45 7.78 -16.70
C GLN A 30 -5.23 6.86 -16.95
N PRO A 31 -4.15 6.86 -16.15
CA PRO A 31 -3.38 5.61 -15.89
C PRO A 31 -3.39 5.22 -14.40
N ILE A 32 -3.83 6.17 -13.57
CA ILE A 32 -3.95 6.04 -12.12
C ILE A 32 -5.12 5.12 -11.76
N ASP A 33 -6.17 5.05 -12.58
CA ASP A 33 -7.35 4.22 -12.30
C ASP A 33 -7.01 2.74 -12.39
N THR A 34 -6.40 2.28 -13.50
CA THR A 34 -6.03 0.86 -13.67
C THR A 34 -5.00 0.38 -12.65
N THR A 35 -4.05 1.25 -12.26
CA THR A 35 -3.06 0.91 -11.23
C THR A 35 -3.68 0.88 -9.83
N ARG A 36 -4.61 1.80 -9.54
CA ARG A 36 -5.37 1.79 -8.27
C ARG A 36 -6.32 0.60 -8.19
N ASP A 37 -6.98 0.26 -9.29
CA ASP A 37 -7.85 -0.91 -9.40
C ASP A 37 -7.06 -2.20 -9.21
N PHE A 38 -5.88 -2.30 -9.83
CA PHE A 38 -4.98 -3.43 -9.63
C PHE A 38 -4.52 -3.55 -8.17
N ASN A 39 -4.03 -2.46 -7.57
CA ASN A 39 -3.60 -2.48 -6.17
C ASN A 39 -4.76 -2.80 -5.22
N ARG A 40 -5.97 -2.31 -5.52
CA ARG A 40 -7.18 -2.62 -4.76
C ARG A 40 -7.52 -4.11 -4.85
N GLN A 41 -7.58 -4.68 -6.05
CA GLN A 41 -7.82 -6.11 -6.25
C GLN A 41 -6.77 -6.99 -5.58
N LEU A 42 -5.50 -6.58 -5.65
CA LEU A 42 -4.40 -7.26 -4.98
C LEU A 42 -4.59 -7.26 -3.46
N VAL A 43 -4.94 -6.11 -2.87
CA VAL A 43 -5.15 -6.02 -1.42
C VAL A 43 -6.40 -6.78 -0.98
N GLU A 44 -7.47 -6.75 -1.76
CA GLU A 44 -8.65 -7.59 -1.50
C GLU A 44 -8.28 -9.08 -1.46
N ALA A 45 -7.51 -9.56 -2.45
CA ALA A 45 -7.02 -10.94 -2.47
C ALA A 45 -6.07 -11.26 -1.29
N LEU A 46 -5.26 -10.30 -0.84
CA LEU A 46 -4.43 -10.45 0.36
C LEU A 46 -5.29 -10.57 1.61
N VAL A 47 -6.34 -9.78 1.75
CA VAL A 47 -7.29 -9.89 2.87
C VAL A 47 -7.99 -11.23 2.87
N ASP A 48 -8.48 -11.69 1.71
CA ASP A 48 -9.12 -13.00 1.56
C ASP A 48 -8.17 -14.13 1.96
N LYS A 49 -6.93 -14.08 1.49
CA LYS A 49 -5.89 -15.04 1.88
C LYS A 49 -5.65 -15.03 3.39
N TYR A 50 -5.53 -13.85 4.00
CA TYR A 50 -5.33 -13.75 5.45
C TYR A 50 -6.51 -14.38 6.22
N ASN A 51 -7.74 -14.08 5.79
CA ASN A 51 -8.94 -14.65 6.39
C ASN A 51 -8.96 -16.18 6.27
N GLU A 52 -8.61 -16.71 5.11
CA GLU A 52 -8.51 -18.16 4.86
C GLU A 52 -7.44 -18.81 5.75
N ASP A 53 -6.21 -18.28 5.75
CA ASP A 53 -5.09 -18.78 6.56
C ASP A 53 -5.39 -18.78 8.07
N HIS A 54 -6.28 -17.89 8.53
CA HIS A 54 -6.68 -17.76 9.94
C HIS A 54 -8.06 -18.31 10.26
N ASN A 55 -8.75 -18.96 9.32
CA ASN A 55 -10.12 -19.49 9.47
C ASN A 55 -11.14 -18.43 9.94
N LEU A 56 -11.01 -17.18 9.48
CA LEU A 56 -11.92 -16.09 9.80
C LEU A 56 -13.10 -16.09 8.81
N LEU A 57 -14.31 -16.30 9.31
CA LEU A 57 -15.53 -16.45 8.49
C LEU A 57 -16.64 -15.52 8.96
N GLY A 58 -17.53 -15.15 8.03
CA GLY A 58 -18.72 -14.34 8.33
C GLY A 58 -18.34 -12.99 8.93
N ASP A 59 -18.95 -12.65 10.06
CA ASP A 59 -18.76 -11.39 10.79
C ASP A 59 -17.40 -11.29 11.51
N LEU A 60 -16.58 -12.35 11.48
CA LEU A 60 -15.21 -12.34 12.02
C LEU A 60 -14.16 -12.06 10.93
N ALA A 61 -14.54 -12.12 9.65
CA ALA A 61 -13.63 -11.86 8.54
C ALA A 61 -13.25 -10.38 8.47
N TYR A 62 -12.05 -10.09 8.00
CA TYR A 62 -11.65 -8.73 7.67
C TYR A 62 -12.16 -8.33 6.29
N GLU A 63 -12.50 -7.07 6.12
CA GLU A 63 -12.80 -6.42 4.85
C GLU A 63 -11.81 -5.27 4.60
N PHE A 64 -11.29 -5.21 3.36
CA PHE A 64 -10.38 -4.15 2.93
C PHE A 64 -11.05 -2.78 3.08
N LYS A 65 -10.32 -1.83 3.67
CA LYS A 65 -10.79 -0.45 3.89
C LYS A 65 -10.05 0.55 3.01
N ASP A 66 -8.73 0.68 3.20
CA ASP A 66 -7.92 1.64 2.46
C ASP A 66 -6.44 1.24 2.36
N ILE A 67 -5.78 1.69 1.29
CA ILE A 67 -4.33 1.51 1.09
C ILE A 67 -3.61 2.72 1.65
N MET A 68 -2.79 2.50 2.68
CA MET A 68 -2.03 3.56 3.34
C MET A 68 -0.73 3.88 2.60
N CYS A 69 -0.04 2.85 2.11
CA CYS A 69 1.21 3.00 1.37
C CYS A 69 1.41 1.82 0.42
N CYS A 70 1.95 2.10 -0.75
CA CYS A 70 2.46 1.08 -1.67
C CYS A 70 3.82 1.55 -2.17
N GLN A 71 4.87 0.81 -1.84
CA GLN A 71 6.23 1.12 -2.21
C GLN A 71 6.81 -0.04 -3.03
N SER A 72 7.13 0.24 -4.29
CA SER A 72 7.87 -0.69 -5.13
C SER A 72 9.36 -0.58 -4.85
N ILE A 73 9.96 -1.69 -4.44
CA ILE A 73 11.39 -1.85 -4.23
C ILE A 73 11.92 -2.64 -5.41
N ARG A 74 12.84 -2.02 -6.15
CA ARG A 74 13.56 -2.69 -7.24
C ARG A 74 14.95 -3.07 -6.73
N ASP A 75 15.12 -4.34 -6.41
CA ASP A 75 16.43 -4.97 -6.37
C ASP A 75 16.60 -5.81 -7.66
N SER A 76 17.51 -6.78 -7.68
CA SER A 76 17.56 -7.87 -8.67
C SER A 76 16.19 -8.50 -8.98
N ARG A 77 15.20 -8.33 -8.08
CA ARG A 77 13.78 -8.65 -8.26
C ARG A 77 12.87 -7.46 -7.92
N PHE A 78 11.61 -7.55 -8.30
CA PHE A 78 10.59 -6.52 -8.05
C PHE A 78 9.72 -6.92 -6.85
N TYR A 79 9.83 -6.16 -5.78
CA TYR A 79 9.04 -6.32 -4.56
C TYR A 79 8.09 -5.13 -4.40
N ASN A 80 6.90 -5.35 -3.87
CA ASN A 80 6.01 -4.29 -3.42
C ASN A 80 5.73 -4.49 -1.94
N HIS A 81 6.02 -3.46 -1.16
CA HIS A 81 5.62 -3.34 0.24
C HIS A 81 4.31 -2.57 0.28
N ILE A 82 3.28 -3.18 0.85
CA ILE A 82 1.94 -2.63 0.87
C ILE A 82 1.49 -2.55 2.31
N ASN A 83 1.19 -1.34 2.76
CA ASN A 83 0.50 -1.09 4.01
C ASN A 83 -0.95 -0.77 3.70
N PHE A 84 -1.86 -1.51 4.31
CA PHE A 84 -3.30 -1.29 4.14
C PHE A 84 -4.04 -1.47 5.45
N THR A 85 -5.24 -0.93 5.51
CA THR A 85 -6.13 -1.11 6.65
C THR A 85 -7.27 -2.02 6.26
N ALA A 86 -7.68 -2.87 7.20
CA ALA A 86 -8.89 -3.66 7.08
C ALA A 86 -9.68 -3.55 8.38
N LYS A 87 -11.00 -3.61 8.28
CA LYS A 87 -11.92 -3.63 9.42
C LYS A 87 -12.63 -4.97 9.50
N VAL A 88 -13.17 -5.29 10.67
CA VAL A 88 -14.01 -6.48 10.80
C VAL A 88 -15.29 -6.26 9.98
N LYS A 89 -15.69 -7.28 9.22
CA LYS A 89 -16.85 -7.23 8.34
C LYS A 89 -18.12 -6.93 9.14
N GLY A 90 -18.90 -5.95 8.66
CA GLY A 90 -20.13 -5.53 9.34
C GLY A 90 -19.92 -4.65 10.58
N ALA A 91 -18.68 -4.20 10.85
CA ALA A 91 -18.44 -3.19 11.88
C ALA A 91 -18.99 -1.82 11.44
N ASP A 92 -19.80 -1.20 12.30
CA ASP A 92 -20.30 0.16 12.11
C ASP A 92 -19.14 1.18 12.12
N ASP A 93 -19.18 2.15 11.20
CA ASP A 93 -18.15 3.22 11.10
C ASP A 93 -18.10 4.14 12.34
N LEU A 94 -19.09 4.04 13.24
CA LEU A 94 -19.14 4.71 14.53
C LEU A 94 -18.31 4.01 15.62
N ASN A 95 -17.98 2.73 15.43
CA ASN A 95 -17.20 1.96 16.38
C ASN A 95 -15.72 2.14 16.03
N CYS A 96 -15.10 3.17 16.62
CA CYS A 96 -13.66 3.49 16.60
C CYS A 96 -12.73 2.31 16.99
N CYS A 97 -13.27 1.15 17.35
CA CYS A 97 -12.49 -0.02 17.74
C CYS A 97 -11.85 -0.69 16.51
N THR A 98 -10.63 -0.23 16.21
CA THR A 98 -9.54 -0.98 15.59
C THR A 98 -9.74 -1.43 14.14
N ASP A 99 -9.69 -0.49 13.20
CA ASP A 99 -9.04 -0.80 11.93
C ASP A 99 -7.68 -1.45 12.25
N LYS A 100 -7.42 -2.60 11.64
CA LYS A 100 -6.13 -3.27 11.76
C LYS A 100 -5.25 -2.81 10.61
N LEU A 101 -4.04 -2.41 10.94
CA LEU A 101 -3.02 -2.12 9.95
C LEU A 101 -2.36 -3.44 9.57
N PHE A 102 -2.26 -3.69 8.27
CA PHE A 102 -1.59 -4.85 7.70
C PHE A 102 -0.36 -4.39 6.94
N PHE A 103 0.67 -5.22 6.97
CA PHE A 103 1.81 -5.17 6.08
C PHE A 103 1.80 -6.39 5.19
N ALA A 104 2.04 -6.18 3.90
CA ALA A 104 2.26 -7.23 2.93
C ALA A 104 3.51 -6.95 2.11
N GLU A 105 4.33 -7.98 1.92
CA GLU A 105 5.41 -7.99 0.93
C GLU A 105 5.03 -8.98 -0.17
N VAL A 106 4.94 -8.47 -1.39
CA VAL A 106 4.66 -9.30 -2.57
C VAL A 106 5.79 -9.17 -3.59
N MET A 107 6.18 -10.29 -4.19
CA MET A 107 7.19 -10.33 -5.24
C MET A 107 6.53 -10.63 -6.58
N TYR A 108 6.84 -9.81 -7.57
CA TYR A 108 6.44 -10.06 -8.95
C TYR A 108 7.51 -10.87 -9.67
N ASN A 109 7.14 -12.06 -10.14
CA ASN A 109 8.01 -12.87 -10.97
C ASN A 109 7.77 -12.57 -12.45
N GLN A 110 8.72 -11.88 -13.09
CA GLN A 110 8.63 -11.51 -14.49
C GLN A 110 8.59 -12.72 -15.44
N SER A 111 9.21 -13.85 -15.07
CA SER A 111 9.25 -15.02 -15.96
C SER A 111 7.94 -15.79 -16.00
N SER A 112 7.20 -15.83 -14.90
CA SER A 112 5.89 -16.52 -14.82
C SER A 112 4.70 -15.56 -14.86
N SER A 113 4.93 -14.24 -14.79
CA SER A 113 3.89 -13.21 -14.64
C SER A 113 3.00 -13.42 -13.41
N GLU A 114 3.51 -14.09 -12.38
CA GLU A 114 2.82 -14.39 -11.12
C GLU A 114 3.26 -13.47 -9.99
N LEU A 115 2.38 -13.30 -9.01
CA LEU A 115 2.65 -12.61 -7.75
C LEU A 115 2.77 -13.63 -6.61
N PHE A 116 3.84 -13.52 -5.85
CA PHE A 116 4.09 -14.34 -4.68
C PHE A 116 3.97 -13.49 -3.43
N VAL A 117 3.13 -13.92 -2.48
CA VAL A 117 3.05 -13.32 -1.15
C VAL A 117 4.20 -13.85 -0.32
N ILE A 118 5.14 -12.99 0.02
CA ILE A 118 6.31 -13.35 0.85
C ILE A 118 5.97 -13.17 2.33
N CYS A 119 5.34 -12.04 2.66
CA CYS A 119 4.93 -11.72 4.02
C CYS A 119 3.52 -11.12 4.00
N LEU A 120 2.70 -11.48 4.99
CA LEU A 120 1.40 -10.88 5.24
C LEU A 120 1.11 -10.96 6.74
N CYS A 121 1.06 -9.82 7.41
CA CYS A 121 0.89 -9.78 8.86
C CYS A 121 0.11 -8.54 9.31
N VAL A 122 -0.55 -8.67 10.47
CA VAL A 122 -1.16 -7.55 11.19
C VAL A 122 -0.06 -6.86 12.01
N LEU A 123 0.00 -5.53 11.89
CA LEU A 123 0.86 -4.69 12.70
C LEU A 123 0.12 -4.27 13.97
N ASP A 124 0.76 -4.47 15.11
CA ASP A 124 0.25 -3.94 16.38
C ASP A 124 0.39 -2.41 16.40
N PRO A 125 -0.69 -1.66 16.72
CA PRO A 125 -0.64 -0.19 16.76
C PRO A 125 0.31 0.35 17.84
N THR A 126 0.73 -0.50 18.80
CA THR A 126 1.72 -0.16 19.83
C THR A 126 3.17 -0.30 19.35
N ALA A 127 3.41 -0.87 18.17
CA ALA A 127 4.73 -1.07 17.61
C ALA A 127 5.24 0.18 16.87
N ASN A 128 5.29 1.34 17.54
CA ASN A 128 6.04 2.57 17.21
C ASN A 128 6.30 2.93 15.72
N GLY A 129 5.41 2.61 14.78
CA GLY A 129 5.49 3.04 13.37
C GLY A 129 6.81 2.75 12.63
N MET A 130 7.69 1.90 13.16
CA MET A 130 8.96 1.58 12.53
C MET A 130 8.72 0.45 11.54
N ILE A 131 8.50 0.87 10.29
CA ILE A 131 8.44 0.04 9.09
C ILE A 131 9.79 -0.69 8.96
N TYR A 132 9.77 -2.03 8.87
CA TYR A 132 10.94 -2.82 8.44
C TYR A 132 10.99 -2.91 6.92
#